data_AF-A0A1I7A8K2-F1
#
_entry.id   AF-A0A1I7A8K2-F1
#
_cell.length_a   1.000
_cell.length_b   1.000
_cell.length_c   1.000
_cell.angle_alpha   90.00
_cell.angle_beta   90.00
_cell.angle_gamma   90.00
#
_symmetry.space_group_name_H-M   'P 1'
#
loop_
_entity.id
_entity.type
_entity.pdbx_description
1 polymer ?
#
loop_
_entity_poly.entity_id
_entity_poly.type
_entity_poly.pdbx_seq_one_letter_code
_entity_poly.pdbx_strand_id
1 'polypeptide(L)' 'MLDVVDEQTNHPVTRLEILDAVDKAFEAPPTATSDILVTAEDSGARTALLEVLHRLPEKRFGSVRELWEHLPDVPVEA' A
#
# COMPACT_ATOMS: atom_id res chain seq x y z
N MET A 1 30.14 7.48 2.64
CA MET A 1 29.25 7.36 3.81
C MET A 1 28.11 6.49 3.36
N LEU A 2 28.10 5.26 3.89
CA LEU A 2 27.34 4.06 3.52
C LEU A 2 26.16 4.24 2.54
N ASP A 3 26.31 3.61 1.36
CA ASP A 3 25.23 2.98 0.61
C ASP A 3 24.39 2.14 1.58
N VAL A 4 23.23 2.64 2.00
CA VAL A 4 22.15 1.80 2.50
C VAL A 4 21.44 1.24 1.27
N VAL A 5 22.06 0.24 0.64
CA VAL A 5 21.31 -0.63 -0.28
C VAL A 5 20.27 -1.31 0.59
N ASP A 6 19.01 -0.95 0.38
CA ASP A 6 17.90 -1.63 1.06
C ASP A 6 17.82 -3.05 0.49
N GLU A 7 18.50 -4.00 1.15
CA GLU A 7 18.55 -5.42 0.76
C GLU A 7 17.18 -6.12 0.88
N GLN A 8 16.07 -5.42 1.16
CA GLN A 8 14.77 -6.04 1.42
C GLN A 8 13.87 -6.24 0.18
N THR A 9 14.36 -6.09 -1.05
CA THR A 9 13.47 -5.98 -2.24
C THR A 9 13.60 -7.12 -3.26
N ASN A 10 13.52 -8.38 -2.84
CA ASN A 10 13.27 -9.49 -3.77
C ASN A 10 11.96 -10.27 -3.52
N HIS A 11 11.15 -9.83 -2.55
CA HIS A 11 9.84 -10.44 -2.29
C HIS A 11 8.71 -9.54 -2.80
N PRO A 12 7.68 -10.14 -3.44
CA PRO A 12 6.51 -9.39 -3.92
C PRO A 12 5.85 -8.65 -2.75
N VAL A 13 5.28 -7.48 -3.03
CA VAL A 13 4.42 -6.76 -2.07
C VAL A 13 3.27 -7.67 -1.70
N THR A 14 2.96 -7.76 -0.40
CA THR A 14 1.87 -8.60 0.11
C THR A 14 0.69 -7.77 0.58
N ARG A 15 -0.49 -8.40 0.70
CA ARG A 15 -1.67 -7.73 1.25
C ARG A 15 -1.49 -7.33 2.70
N LEU A 16 -0.75 -8.12 3.48
CA LEU A 16 -0.40 -7.77 4.87
C LEU A 16 0.44 -6.50 4.93
N GLU A 17 1.46 -6.39 4.07
CA GLU A 17 2.30 -5.18 3.98
C GLU A 17 1.48 -3.95 3.60
N ILE A 18 0.55 -4.09 2.65
CA ILE A 18 -0.36 -3.01 2.27
C ILE A 18 -1.29 -2.65 3.43
N LEU A 19 -1.86 -3.63 4.13
CA LEU A 19 -2.73 -3.40 5.29
C LEU A 19 -2.01 -2.57 6.35
N ASP A 20 -0.80 -2.97 6.73
CA ASP A 20 0.00 -2.27 7.73
C ASP A 20 0.31 -0.82 7.31
N ALA A 21 0.57 -0.60 6.01
CA ALA A 21 0.91 0.73 5.49
C ALA A 21 -0.29 1.68 5.40
N VAL A 22 -1.52 1.15 5.22
CA VAL A 22 -2.72 1.97 4.96
C VAL A 22 -3.73 1.96 6.09
N ASP A 23 -3.51 1.19 7.16
CA ASP A 23 -4.47 0.99 8.27
C ASP A 23 -5.02 2.31 8.82
N LYS A 24 -4.12 3.28 9.07
CA LYS A 24 -4.49 4.62 9.56
C LYS A 24 -5.42 5.38 8.61
N ALA A 25 -5.26 5.20 7.29
CA ALA A 25 -6.09 5.87 6.30
C ALA A 25 -7.54 5.38 6.39
N PHE A 26 -7.77 4.15 6.87
CA PHE A 26 -9.07 3.51 6.97
C PHE A 26 -9.70 3.59 8.37
N GLU A 27 -9.11 4.32 9.32
CA GLU A 27 -9.74 4.61 10.61
C GLU A 27 -11.01 5.49 10.46
N ALA A 28 -11.10 6.29 9.40
CA ALA A 28 -12.23 7.18 9.12
C ALA A 28 -12.70 7.09 7.65
N PRO A 29 -13.36 5.99 7.23
CA PRO A 29 -13.84 5.82 5.86
C PRO A 29 -15.03 6.76 5.53
N PRO A 30 -15.26 7.09 4.25
CA PRO A 30 -14.58 6.57 3.07
C PRO A 30 -13.26 7.29 2.76
N THR A 31 -12.22 6.52 2.42
CA THR A 31 -10.84 7.00 2.25
C THR A 31 -10.52 7.22 0.77
N ALA A 32 -9.98 8.38 0.40
CA ALA A 32 -9.60 8.65 -0.99
C ALA A 32 -8.26 7.98 -1.36
N THR A 33 -8.05 7.72 -2.64
CA THR A 33 -6.79 7.16 -3.16
C THR A 33 -5.59 8.02 -2.77
N SER A 34 -5.72 9.35 -2.83
CA SER A 34 -4.67 10.27 -2.38
C SER A 34 -4.36 10.13 -0.88
N ASP A 35 -5.36 9.94 -0.03
CA ASP A 35 -5.14 9.75 1.42
C ASP A 35 -4.44 8.41 1.71
N ILE A 36 -4.76 7.38 0.93
CA ILE A 36 -4.08 6.06 0.99
C ILE A 36 -2.60 6.21 0.63
N LEU A 37 -2.29 6.92 -0.45
CA LEU A 37 -0.90 7.16 -0.88
C LEU A 37 -0.13 7.97 0.15
N VAL A 38 -0.67 9.10 0.62
CA VAL A 38 -0.04 9.94 1.65
C VAL A 38 0.23 9.15 2.92
N THR A 39 -0.74 8.34 3.37
CA THR A 39 -0.57 7.52 4.58
C THR A 39 0.51 6.46 4.42
N ALA A 40 0.59 5.82 3.26
CA ALA A 40 1.64 4.85 2.96
C ALA A 40 3.03 5.53 2.91
N GLU A 41 3.13 6.71 2.31
CA GLU A 41 4.36 7.52 2.30
C GLU A 41 4.79 7.93 3.71
N ASP A 42 3.87 8.46 4.52
CA ASP A 42 4.12 8.85 5.92
C ASP A 42 4.49 7.66 6.81
N SER A 43 4.06 6.45 6.45
CA SER A 43 4.43 5.21 7.13
C SER A 43 5.79 4.67 6.70
N GLY A 44 6.47 5.32 5.74
CA GLY A 44 7.76 4.91 5.21
C GLY A 44 7.69 3.69 4.30
N ALA A 45 6.57 3.49 3.59
CA ALA A 45 6.41 2.39 2.66
C ALA A 45 7.50 2.39 1.57
N ARG A 46 7.99 1.20 1.22
CA ARG A 46 8.97 1.04 0.13
C ARG A 46 8.36 1.41 -1.22
N THR A 47 9.21 1.82 -2.16
CA THR A 47 8.82 2.23 -3.52
C THR A 47 7.92 1.19 -4.21
N ALA A 48 8.23 -0.10 -4.09
CA ALA A 48 7.41 -1.17 -4.69
C ALA A 48 5.96 -1.19 -4.17
N LEU A 49 5.74 -0.91 -2.88
CA LEU A 49 4.39 -0.83 -2.30
C LEU A 49 3.65 0.39 -2.84
N LEU A 50 4.33 1.54 -2.92
CA LEU A 50 3.75 2.75 -3.50
C LEU A 50 3.37 2.52 -4.97
N GLU A 51 4.23 1.90 -5.77
CA GLU A 51 3.93 1.54 -7.16
C GLU A 51 2.69 0.65 -7.27
N VAL A 52 2.52 -0.31 -6.36
CA VAL A 52 1.32 -1.14 -6.28
C VAL A 52 0.07 -0.31 -5.96
N LEU A 53 0.15 0.61 -4.98
CA LEU A 53 -0.97 1.48 -4.62
C LEU A 53 -1.34 2.48 -5.72
N HIS A 54 -0.39 2.93 -6.53
CA HIS A 54 -0.67 3.80 -7.68
C HIS A 54 -1.52 3.13 -8.78
N ARG A 55 -1.70 1.80 -8.74
CA ARG A 55 -2.61 1.09 -9.65
C ARG A 55 -4.08 1.24 -9.26
N LEU A 56 -4.37 1.73 -8.06
CA LEU A 56 -5.73 1.96 -7.60
C LEU A 56 -6.41 3.05 -8.45
N PRO A 57 -7.69 2.89 -8.81
CA PRO A 57 -8.43 3.95 -9.47
C PRO A 57 -8.63 5.13 -8.53
N GLU A 58 -8.54 6.36 -9.06
CA GLU A 58 -8.83 7.60 -8.33
C GLU A 58 -10.30 7.67 -7.89
N LYS A 59 -10.58 7.11 -6.72
CA LYS A 59 -11.90 7.10 -6.08
C LYS A 59 -11.76 7.03 -4.55
N ARG A 60 -12.91 6.94 -3.88
CA ARG A 60 -12.97 6.63 -2.45
C ARG A 60 -13.31 5.16 -2.23
N PHE A 61 -12.69 4.57 -1.23
CA PHE A 61 -12.87 3.19 -0.82
C PHE A 61 -13.59 3.15 0.53
N GLY A 62 -14.62 2.32 0.65
CA GLY A 62 -15.34 2.13 1.91
C GLY A 62 -14.63 1.19 2.87
N SER A 63 -13.74 0.33 2.35
CA SER A 63 -12.96 -0.62 3.14
C SER A 63 -11.72 -1.08 2.39
N VAL A 64 -10.73 -1.61 3.13
CA VAL A 64 -9.52 -2.18 2.53
C VAL A 64 -9.84 -3.36 1.59
N ARG A 65 -10.96 -4.07 1.81
CA ARG A 65 -11.37 -5.19 0.96
C ARG A 65 -11.58 -4.79 -0.50
N GLU A 66 -12.05 -3.56 -0.73
CA GLU A 66 -12.26 -3.03 -2.08
C GLU A 66 -10.93 -2.82 -2.82
N LEU A 67 -9.80 -2.62 -2.12
CA LEU A 67 -8.49 -2.50 -2.76
C LEU A 67 -8.12 -3.79 -3.51
N TRP A 68 -8.48 -4.95 -2.96
CA TRP A 68 -8.18 -6.25 -3.55
C TRP A 68 -8.94 -6.52 -4.85
N GLU A 69 -10.04 -5.79 -5.10
CA GLU A 69 -10.73 -5.85 -6.39
C GLU A 69 -9.92 -5.17 -7.51
N HIS A 70 -9.05 -4.22 -7.17
CA HIS A 70 -8.16 -3.51 -8.10
C HIS A 70 -6.73 -4.05 -8.08
N LEU A 71 -6.38 -4.83 -7.06
CA LEU A 71 -5.06 -5.43 -6.84
C LEU A 71 -5.14 -6.97 -6.72
N PRO A 72 -5.74 -7.69 -7.70
CA PRO A 72 -5.98 -9.13 -7.58
C PRO A 72 -4.69 -9.96 -7.59
N ASP A 73 -3.63 -9.44 -8.20
CA ASP A 73 -2.31 -10.08 -8.34
C ASP A 73 -1.44 -9.98 -7.07
N VAL A 74 -1.84 -9.20 -6.07
CA VAL A 74 -1.09 -9.06 -4.83
C VAL A 74 -1.31 -10.31 -3.94
N PRO A 75 -0.25 -11.07 -3.61
CA PRO A 75 -0.34 -12.24 -2.74
C PRO A 75 -0.69 -11.86 -1.30
N VAL A 76 -1.31 -12.77 -0.54
CA VAL A 76 -1.69 -12.51 0.86
C VAL A 76 -0.45 -12.43 1.76
N GLU A 77 0.49 -13.35 1.57
CA GLU A 77 1.74 -13.51 2.33
C GLU A 77 2.90 -13.85 1.37
N ALA A 78 4.14 -13.70 1.83
CA ALA A 78 5.38 -13.83 1.04
C ALA A 78 5.87 -15.27 0.89
#